data_AF-A0A9D7Q2Q0-F1
#
_entry.id   AF-A0A9D7Q2Q0-F1
#
_cell.length_a   1.000
_cell.length_b   1.000
_cell.length_c   1.000
_cell.angle_alpha   90.00
_cell.angle_beta   90.00
_cell.angle_gamma   90.00
#
_symmetry.space_group_name_H-M   'P 1'
#
loop_
_entity.id
_entity.type
_entity.pdbx_description
1 polymer ?
#
loop_
_entity_poly.entity_id
_entity_poly.type
_entity_poly.pdbx_seq_one_letter_code
_entity_poly.pdbx_strand_id
1 'polypeptide(L)'
;MKYLNTALLSILFFMPVAAYAQGFVVVLGSDYNRSALQELLIQAQNDKLNPEILDIKLKKGIVYRLCTGFFDDINSAINLWDELRQREKYKDVWVLPVPATLMTTMPEIDREEFARVYNDIALMINSQDYQGLNRYINPASGFYVMINPGSSFLPVYLDSIPVNLEDIFATGIFIYFDEQTKFEAGNLNFGQLPDYNCETGEWSKEGCFVQGVRSFSRISRWEYSLMEYDDWDDNSVQKLREAESKIIIRTINTQGFEIDFAYENGKWYIAAFDLATDCNQ
;
A
#
# COMPACT_ATOMS: atom_id res chain seq x y z
N MET A 1 20.48 -45.83 -24.02
CA MET A 1 21.04 -44.53 -24.46
C MET A 1 19.91 -43.71 -25.06
N LYS A 2 19.20 -42.91 -24.24
CA LYS A 2 18.27 -41.85 -24.68
C LYS A 2 17.77 -41.08 -23.45
N TYR A 3 17.91 -39.76 -23.53
CA TYR A 3 17.39 -38.69 -22.67
C TYR A 3 17.94 -38.62 -21.22
N LEU A 4 19.14 -38.05 -21.11
CA LEU A 4 19.58 -37.35 -19.91
C LEU A 4 18.87 -35.98 -19.87
N ASN A 5 18.17 -35.72 -18.77
CA ASN A 5 17.37 -34.52 -18.50
C ASN A 5 18.14 -33.21 -18.72
N THR A 6 17.70 -32.44 -19.71
CA THR A 6 18.08 -31.05 -19.97
C THR A 6 17.31 -30.06 -19.07
N ALA A 7 17.13 -30.38 -17.79
CA ALA A 7 16.36 -29.55 -16.85
C ALA A 7 17.23 -28.72 -15.88
N LEU A 8 18.56 -28.76 -16.03
CA LEU A 8 19.47 -28.13 -15.05
C LEU A 8 20.07 -26.78 -15.48
N LEU A 9 19.68 -26.20 -16.61
CA LEU A 9 20.44 -25.10 -17.23
C LEU A 9 19.79 -23.70 -17.20
N SER A 10 18.77 -23.46 -16.39
CA SER A 10 18.17 -22.11 -16.25
C SER A 10 18.27 -21.51 -14.84
N ILE A 11 18.72 -22.27 -13.83
CA ILE A 11 18.83 -21.80 -12.44
C ILE A 11 20.14 -21.01 -12.20
N LEU A 12 21.12 -21.11 -13.10
CA LEU A 12 22.49 -20.61 -12.85
C LEU A 12 22.76 -19.15 -13.26
N PHE A 13 21.80 -18.40 -13.79
CA PHE A 13 22.01 -16.99 -14.16
C PHE A 13 21.46 -15.94 -13.18
N PHE A 14 20.82 -16.35 -12.08
CA PHE A 14 20.24 -15.42 -11.08
C PHE A 14 21.01 -15.31 -9.75
N MET A 15 22.12 -16.04 -9.59
CA MET A 15 22.80 -16.14 -8.28
C MET A 15 23.31 -14.82 -7.66
N PRO A 16 23.73 -13.76 -8.39
CA PRO A 16 24.15 -12.53 -7.73
C PRO A 16 22.97 -11.64 -7.27
N VAL A 17 21.75 -11.85 -7.81
CA VAL A 17 20.57 -11.01 -7.47
C VAL A 17 19.77 -11.62 -6.31
N ALA A 18 19.70 -12.95 -6.22
CA ALA A 18 18.99 -13.63 -5.14
C ALA A 18 19.59 -13.36 -3.74
N ALA A 19 20.90 -13.08 -3.66
CA ALA A 19 21.58 -12.78 -2.40
C ALA A 19 21.14 -11.46 -1.73
N TYR A 20 20.40 -10.60 -2.43
CA TYR A 20 19.90 -9.31 -1.94
C TYR A 20 18.38 -9.11 -2.11
N ALA A 21 17.67 -10.19 -2.46
CA ALA A 21 16.21 -10.15 -2.54
C ALA A 21 15.65 -10.20 -1.11
N GLN A 22 14.77 -9.27 -0.75
CA GLN A 22 14.06 -9.30 0.54
C GLN A 22 12.78 -10.15 0.47
N GLY A 23 12.52 -10.78 -0.68
CA GLY A 23 11.34 -11.59 -0.96
C GLY A 23 10.99 -11.64 -2.44
N PHE A 24 9.83 -12.19 -2.75
CA PHE A 24 9.48 -12.70 -4.08
C PHE A 24 8.02 -12.42 -4.40
N VAL A 25 7.72 -12.27 -5.69
CA VAL A 25 6.35 -12.31 -6.22
C VAL A 25 6.30 -13.28 -7.38
N VAL A 26 5.13 -13.85 -7.67
CA VAL A 26 4.92 -14.63 -8.88
C VAL A 26 4.28 -13.71 -9.92
N VAL A 27 4.97 -13.45 -11.02
CA VAL A 27 4.44 -12.68 -12.13
C VAL A 27 3.54 -13.59 -12.95
N LEU A 28 2.34 -13.12 -13.26
CA LEU A 28 1.30 -13.80 -14.04
C LEU A 28 1.25 -13.31 -15.50
N GLY A 29 1.73 -12.09 -15.75
CA GLY A 29 1.80 -11.47 -17.06
C GLY A 29 2.53 -10.13 -17.04
N SER A 30 2.90 -9.62 -18.21
CA SER A 30 3.55 -8.31 -18.35
C SER A 30 3.15 -7.64 -19.65
N ASP A 31 2.95 -6.32 -19.62
CA ASP A 31 2.63 -5.52 -20.80
C ASP A 31 3.21 -4.10 -20.67
N TYR A 32 3.36 -3.38 -21.78
CA TYR A 32 3.69 -1.96 -21.80
C TYR A 32 2.44 -1.06 -21.75
N ASN A 33 1.25 -1.65 -21.92
CA ASN A 33 -0.05 -1.03 -21.73
C ASN A 33 -0.72 -1.66 -20.50
N ARG A 34 -0.88 -0.88 -19.42
CA ARG A 34 -1.48 -1.33 -18.17
C ARG A 34 -2.88 -1.92 -18.37
N SER A 35 -3.70 -1.29 -19.21
CA SER A 35 -5.07 -1.75 -19.50
C SER A 35 -5.13 -3.12 -20.17
N ALA A 36 -4.06 -3.54 -20.85
CA ALA A 36 -3.97 -4.88 -21.45
C ALA A 36 -3.89 -6.00 -20.38
N LEU A 37 -3.58 -5.66 -19.13
CA LEU A 37 -3.52 -6.62 -18.02
C LEU A 37 -4.85 -6.77 -17.27
N GLN A 38 -5.89 -6.00 -17.61
CA GLN A 38 -7.13 -5.93 -16.82
C GLN A 38 -7.89 -7.26 -16.79
N GLU A 39 -8.03 -7.94 -17.94
CA GLU A 39 -8.70 -9.25 -17.99
C GLU A 39 -7.94 -10.29 -17.15
N LEU A 40 -6.61 -10.24 -17.21
CA LEU A 40 -5.74 -11.17 -16.47
C LEU A 40 -5.80 -10.91 -14.95
N LEU A 41 -5.92 -9.64 -14.56
CA LEU A 41 -6.12 -9.24 -13.17
C LEU A 41 -7.42 -9.81 -12.62
N ILE A 42 -8.55 -9.60 -13.32
CA ILE A 42 -9.86 -10.12 -12.90
C ILE A 42 -9.82 -11.64 -12.76
N GLN A 43 -9.16 -12.30 -13.72
CA GLN A 43 -8.95 -13.75 -13.65
C GLN A 43 -8.15 -14.17 -12.42
N ALA A 44 -7.08 -13.44 -12.07
CA ALA A 44 -6.25 -13.73 -10.90
C ALA A 44 -6.95 -13.42 -9.57
N GLN A 45 -7.83 -12.42 -9.53
CA GLN A 45 -8.69 -12.12 -8.37
C GLN A 45 -9.68 -13.27 -8.13
N ASN A 46 -10.33 -13.76 -9.19
CA ASN A 46 -11.22 -14.92 -9.11
C ASN A 46 -10.50 -16.20 -8.62
N ASP A 47 -9.21 -16.31 -8.91
CA ASP A 47 -8.35 -17.40 -8.43
C ASP A 47 -7.81 -17.17 -7.01
N LYS A 48 -8.19 -16.07 -6.35
CA LYS A 48 -7.76 -15.68 -5.00
C LYS A 48 -6.24 -15.59 -4.84
N LEU A 49 -5.55 -15.09 -5.88
CA LEU A 49 -4.09 -14.97 -5.91
C LEU A 49 -3.57 -13.66 -5.32
N ASN A 50 -4.45 -12.82 -4.78
CA ASN A 50 -4.18 -11.46 -4.30
C ASN A 50 -3.33 -10.66 -5.30
N PRO A 51 -3.79 -10.51 -6.56
CA PRO A 51 -2.95 -9.96 -7.61
C PRO A 51 -2.78 -8.44 -7.50
N GLU A 52 -1.63 -7.95 -7.91
CA GLU A 52 -1.26 -6.53 -7.95
C GLU A 52 -0.50 -6.22 -9.25
N ILE A 53 -0.77 -5.09 -9.89
CA ILE A 53 0.02 -4.65 -11.05
C ILE A 53 1.19 -3.80 -10.56
N LEU A 54 2.41 -4.28 -10.77
CA LEU A 54 3.65 -3.57 -10.46
C LEU A 54 4.17 -2.78 -11.66
N ASP A 55 4.50 -1.52 -11.43
CA ASP A 55 5.10 -0.63 -12.43
C ASP A 55 6.63 -0.74 -12.36
N ILE A 56 7.24 -1.37 -13.37
CA ILE A 56 8.69 -1.58 -13.42
C ILE A 56 9.31 -0.64 -14.44
N LYS A 57 10.00 0.39 -13.94
CA LYS A 57 10.75 1.32 -14.78
C LYS A 57 11.99 0.65 -15.37
N LEU A 58 11.98 0.42 -16.68
CA LEU A 58 13.13 -0.05 -17.45
C LEU A 58 13.70 1.08 -18.29
N LYS A 59 14.92 0.89 -18.84
CA LYS A 59 15.55 1.86 -19.76
C LYS A 59 14.69 2.23 -20.97
N LYS A 60 13.77 1.34 -21.38
CA LYS A 60 12.91 1.49 -22.56
C LYS A 60 11.51 2.04 -22.26
N GLY A 61 11.20 2.33 -20.99
CA GLY A 61 9.87 2.71 -20.55
C GLY A 61 9.40 1.93 -19.33
N ILE A 62 8.15 2.13 -18.95
CA ILE A 62 7.50 1.40 -17.87
C ILE A 62 6.94 0.10 -18.42
N VAL A 63 7.23 -1.01 -17.74
CA VAL A 63 6.57 -2.30 -17.97
C VAL A 63 5.68 -2.57 -16.78
N TYR A 64 4.41 -2.82 -17.04
CA TYR A 64 3.44 -3.24 -16.06
C TYR A 64 3.54 -4.75 -15.90
N ARG A 65 3.59 -5.24 -14.67
CA ARG A 65 3.63 -6.67 -14.36
C ARG A 65 2.50 -7.03 -13.43
N LEU A 66 1.59 -7.90 -13.87
CA LEU A 66 0.62 -8.47 -12.95
C LEU A 66 1.32 -9.52 -12.10
N CYS A 67 1.36 -9.31 -10.79
CA CYS A 67 2.02 -10.15 -9.81
C CYS A 67 0.98 -10.72 -8.84
N THR A 68 1.29 -11.83 -8.19
CA THR A 68 0.55 -12.34 -7.02
C THR A 68 0.90 -11.54 -5.76
N GLY A 69 0.33 -11.95 -4.64
CA GLY A 69 0.80 -11.57 -3.31
C GLY A 69 2.29 -11.80 -3.09
N PHE A 70 2.82 -11.14 -2.06
CA PHE A 70 4.22 -11.14 -1.69
C PHE A 70 4.61 -12.37 -0.86
N PHE A 71 5.79 -12.92 -1.11
CA PHE A 71 6.39 -14.03 -0.36
C PHE A 71 7.71 -13.58 0.26
N ASP A 72 7.87 -13.82 1.55
CA ASP A 72 9.11 -13.58 2.28
C ASP A 72 10.17 -14.67 1.99
N ASP A 73 9.75 -15.86 1.57
CA ASP A 73 10.61 -16.96 1.18
C ASP A 73 10.45 -17.41 -0.28
N ILE A 74 11.55 -17.86 -0.89
CA ILE A 74 11.56 -18.27 -2.30
C ILE A 74 10.80 -19.58 -2.55
N ASN A 75 10.71 -20.47 -1.55
CA ASN A 75 10.08 -21.77 -1.73
C ASN A 75 8.56 -21.62 -1.86
N SER A 76 7.94 -20.74 -1.08
CA SER A 76 6.51 -20.42 -1.20
C SER A 76 6.18 -19.83 -2.57
N ALA A 77 7.01 -18.91 -3.08
CA ALA A 77 6.84 -18.37 -4.43
C ALA A 77 7.03 -19.45 -5.52
N ILE A 78 8.02 -20.35 -5.37
CA ILE A 78 8.25 -21.47 -6.30
C ILE A 78 7.09 -22.46 -6.28
N ASN A 79 6.53 -22.77 -5.10
CA ASN A 79 5.41 -23.68 -4.96
C ASN A 79 4.19 -23.15 -5.71
N LEU A 80 3.86 -21.87 -5.52
CA LEU A 80 2.78 -21.24 -6.26
C LEU A 80 3.07 -21.16 -7.77
N TRP A 81 4.31 -20.83 -8.15
CA TRP A 81 4.71 -20.83 -9.55
C TRP A 81 4.51 -22.20 -10.22
N ASP A 82 4.94 -23.30 -9.58
CA ASP A 82 4.78 -24.64 -10.17
C ASP A 82 3.31 -25.05 -10.23
N GLU A 83 2.52 -24.74 -9.19
CA GLU A 83 1.07 -24.94 -9.20
C GLU A 83 0.39 -24.22 -10.38
N LEU A 84 0.68 -22.93 -10.55
CA LEU A 84 0.09 -22.11 -11.62
C LEU A 84 0.52 -22.58 -13.01
N ARG A 85 1.78 -23.03 -13.15
CA ARG A 85 2.29 -23.60 -14.39
C ARG A 85 1.58 -24.90 -14.75
N GLN A 86 1.35 -25.79 -13.77
CA GLN A 86 0.65 -27.07 -13.99
C GLN A 86 -0.82 -26.86 -14.40
N ARG A 87 -1.44 -25.76 -13.97
CA ARG A 87 -2.81 -25.41 -14.35
C ARG A 87 -2.92 -24.89 -15.78
N GLU A 88 -1.81 -24.51 -16.43
CA GLU A 88 -1.73 -23.93 -17.78
C GLU A 88 -2.68 -22.73 -18.04
N LYS A 89 -3.19 -22.12 -16.96
CA LYS A 89 -4.19 -21.05 -16.99
C LYS A 89 -3.57 -19.66 -17.24
N TYR A 90 -2.29 -19.51 -16.94
CA TYR A 90 -1.51 -18.29 -17.12
C TYR A 90 -0.37 -18.57 -18.08
N LYS A 91 -0.22 -17.75 -19.11
CA LYS A 91 0.71 -18.02 -20.23
C LYS A 91 2.17 -17.81 -19.87
N ASP A 92 2.43 -16.93 -18.90
CA ASP A 92 3.71 -16.29 -18.71
C ASP A 92 3.99 -16.14 -17.20
N VAL A 93 4.17 -17.30 -16.53
CA VAL A 93 4.37 -17.37 -15.08
C VAL A 93 5.85 -17.49 -14.74
N TRP A 94 6.36 -16.57 -13.92
CA TRP A 94 7.72 -16.66 -13.38
C TRP A 94 7.84 -16.03 -12.00
N VAL A 95 8.83 -16.49 -11.22
CA VAL A 95 9.16 -15.87 -9.93
C VAL A 95 10.05 -14.65 -10.18
N LEU A 96 9.65 -13.51 -9.64
CA LEU A 96 10.44 -12.28 -9.65
C LEU A 96 11.02 -12.06 -8.25
N PRO A 97 12.36 -12.15 -8.07
CA PRO A 97 12.99 -11.65 -6.86
C PRO A 97 12.78 -10.14 -6.79
N VAL A 98 12.24 -9.67 -5.67
CA VAL A 98 12.03 -8.24 -5.45
C VAL A 98 13.28 -7.72 -4.72
N PRO A 99 14.15 -6.94 -5.41
CA PRO A 99 15.35 -6.40 -4.80
C PRO A 99 15.00 -5.49 -3.61
N ALA A 100 15.89 -5.41 -2.62
CA ALA A 100 15.75 -4.51 -1.47
C ALA A 100 15.54 -3.02 -1.84
N THR A 101 15.79 -2.61 -3.08
CA THR A 101 15.50 -1.25 -3.58
C THR A 101 14.05 -1.07 -4.03
N LEU A 102 13.31 -2.16 -4.23
CA LEU A 102 11.87 -2.18 -4.54
C LEU A 102 11.03 -2.61 -3.33
N MET A 103 11.68 -2.95 -2.21
CA MET A 103 11.05 -3.29 -0.94
C MET A 103 11.58 -2.43 0.19
N THR A 104 10.74 -2.19 1.16
CA THR A 104 10.93 -1.22 2.22
C THR A 104 12.01 -1.62 3.20
N THR A 105 13.24 -1.16 2.96
CA THR A 105 14.05 -0.75 4.11
C THR A 105 13.40 0.50 4.71
N MET A 106 13.30 0.55 6.04
CA MET A 106 12.95 1.78 6.73
C MET A 106 13.77 2.93 6.14
N PRO A 107 13.15 4.01 5.64
CA PRO A 107 13.90 5.13 5.11
C PRO A 107 14.82 5.68 6.20
N GLU A 108 15.98 6.19 5.79
CA GLU A 108 16.85 6.92 6.72
C GLU A 108 16.13 8.21 7.11
N ILE A 109 15.56 8.22 8.32
CA ILE A 109 14.81 9.33 8.87
C ILE A 109 15.33 9.68 10.27
N ASP A 110 15.17 10.95 10.64
CA ASP A 110 15.30 11.36 12.04
C ASP A 110 14.08 10.81 12.82
N ARG A 111 14.30 9.71 13.52
CA ARG A 111 13.26 9.02 14.30
C ARG A 111 12.77 9.85 15.49
N GLU A 112 13.61 10.71 16.05
CA GLU A 112 13.21 11.59 17.15
C GLU A 112 12.36 12.74 16.63
N GLU A 113 12.71 13.31 15.49
CA GLU A 113 11.86 14.29 14.79
C GLU A 113 10.50 13.70 14.45
N PHE A 114 10.50 12.53 13.80
CA PHE A 114 9.25 11.86 13.43
C PHE A 114 8.39 11.55 14.67
N ALA A 115 9.00 11.05 15.75
CA ALA A 115 8.28 10.80 16.99
C ALA A 115 7.65 12.08 17.58
N ARG A 116 8.34 13.22 17.52
CA ARG A 116 7.75 14.51 17.93
C ARG A 116 6.56 14.90 17.08
N VAL A 117 6.69 14.78 15.74
CA VAL A 117 5.59 15.08 14.80
C VAL A 117 4.39 14.18 15.05
N TYR A 118 4.61 12.86 15.14
CA TYR A 118 3.54 11.90 15.39
C TYR A 118 2.82 12.17 16.70
N ASN A 119 3.55 12.47 17.78
CA ASN A 119 2.96 12.80 19.06
C ASN A 119 2.16 14.11 19.03
N ASP A 120 2.60 15.11 18.28
CA ASP A 120 1.85 16.37 18.13
C ASP A 120 0.54 16.14 17.37
N ILE A 121 0.56 15.33 16.32
CA ILE A 121 -0.64 14.88 15.59
C ILE A 121 -1.57 14.08 16.51
N ALA A 122 -1.03 13.13 17.28
CA ALA A 122 -1.78 12.34 18.25
C ALA A 122 -2.54 13.22 19.24
N LEU A 123 -1.87 14.24 19.77
CA LEU A 123 -2.47 15.19 20.70
C LEU A 123 -3.60 15.99 20.03
N MET A 124 -3.39 16.46 18.80
CA MET A 124 -4.42 17.20 18.07
C MET A 124 -5.63 16.34 17.73
N ILE A 125 -5.43 15.06 17.39
CA ILE A 125 -6.53 14.11 17.19
C ILE A 125 -7.31 13.91 18.49
N ASN A 126 -6.62 13.62 19.59
CA ASN A 126 -7.25 13.43 20.91
C ASN A 126 -8.02 14.65 21.39
N SER A 127 -7.56 15.85 21.04
CA SER A 127 -8.22 17.11 21.40
C SER A 127 -9.19 17.63 20.33
N GLN A 128 -9.41 16.87 19.25
CA GLN A 128 -10.21 17.28 18.09
C GLN A 128 -9.81 18.66 17.51
N ASP A 129 -8.51 18.99 17.52
CA ASP A 129 -7.95 20.22 16.94
C ASP A 129 -7.74 20.07 15.43
N TYR A 130 -8.84 20.04 14.67
CA TYR A 130 -8.81 19.92 13.21
C TYR A 130 -8.06 21.08 12.53
N GLN A 131 -8.15 22.28 13.10
CA GLN A 131 -7.40 23.43 12.61
C GLN A 131 -5.88 23.24 12.82
N GLY A 132 -5.49 22.63 13.93
CA GLY A 132 -4.11 22.24 14.19
C GLY A 132 -3.62 21.16 13.24
N LEU A 133 -4.43 20.13 12.99
CA LEU A 133 -4.09 19.05 12.06
C LEU A 133 -3.84 19.57 10.63
N ASN A 134 -4.55 20.61 10.21
CA ASN A 134 -4.31 21.26 8.92
C ASN A 134 -2.88 21.82 8.76
N ARG A 135 -2.12 22.02 9.84
CA ARG A 135 -0.68 22.37 9.75
C ARG A 135 0.18 21.22 9.21
N TYR A 136 -0.31 20.00 9.26
CA TYR A 136 0.34 18.79 8.75
C TYR A 136 -0.20 18.35 7.39
N ILE A 137 -1.11 19.11 6.77
CA ILE A 137 -1.54 18.88 5.39
C ILE A 137 -0.69 19.76 4.47
N ASN A 138 -0.16 19.19 3.38
CA ASN A 138 0.64 19.95 2.43
C ASN A 138 -0.31 20.76 1.52
N PRO A 139 -0.27 22.11 1.52
CA PRO A 139 -1.21 22.91 0.74
C PRO A 139 -1.05 22.75 -0.78
N ALA A 140 0.08 22.21 -1.25
CA ALA A 140 0.30 21.95 -2.67
C ALA A 140 -0.25 20.59 -3.13
N SER A 141 -0.49 19.66 -2.21
CA SER A 141 -0.88 18.28 -2.57
C SER A 141 -2.03 17.71 -1.76
N GLY A 142 -2.61 18.48 -0.82
CA GLY A 142 -3.69 18.01 0.04
C GLY A 142 -3.33 16.72 0.78
N PHE A 143 -4.34 15.89 0.98
CA PHE A 143 -4.24 14.52 1.49
C PHE A 143 -5.44 13.69 1.03
N TYR A 144 -5.36 12.38 1.25
CA TYR A 144 -6.44 11.44 0.99
C TYR A 144 -7.04 10.90 2.29
N VAL A 145 -8.35 10.70 2.33
CA VAL A 145 -9.03 9.97 3.41
C VAL A 145 -9.69 8.75 2.81
N MET A 146 -9.41 7.59 3.39
CA MET A 146 -10.20 6.41 3.12
C MET A 146 -11.49 6.45 3.93
N ILE A 147 -12.63 6.44 3.24
CA ILE A 147 -13.95 6.29 3.85
C ILE A 147 -14.59 4.98 3.42
N ASN A 148 -15.48 4.47 4.26
CA ASN A 148 -16.25 3.27 3.96
C ASN A 148 -17.75 3.55 3.98
N PRO A 149 -18.34 4.05 2.88
CA PRO A 149 -19.78 4.20 2.77
C PRO A 149 -20.48 2.85 2.53
N GLY A 150 -20.44 1.95 3.51
CA GLY A 150 -21.14 0.67 3.47
C GLY A 150 -20.25 -0.51 3.07
N SER A 151 -20.35 -0.98 1.82
CA SER A 151 -19.65 -2.17 1.32
C SER A 151 -18.44 -1.86 0.43
N SER A 152 -18.03 -0.58 0.34
CA SER A 152 -16.99 -0.14 -0.58
C SER A 152 -16.05 0.82 0.13
N PHE A 153 -14.77 0.73 -0.20
CA PHE A 153 -13.73 1.65 0.24
C PHE A 153 -13.54 2.74 -0.81
N LEU A 154 -13.66 4.01 -0.42
CA LEU A 154 -13.46 5.13 -1.34
C LEU A 154 -12.37 6.08 -0.83
N PRO A 155 -11.27 6.26 -1.58
CA PRO A 155 -10.32 7.31 -1.28
C PRO A 155 -10.87 8.65 -1.75
N VAL A 156 -10.93 9.62 -0.82
CA VAL A 156 -11.41 10.97 -1.10
C VAL A 156 -10.27 11.96 -0.91
N TYR A 157 -10.02 12.75 -1.95
CA TYR A 157 -9.05 13.83 -1.90
C TYR A 157 -9.63 15.04 -1.16
N LEU A 158 -8.83 15.65 -0.29
CA LEU A 158 -9.15 16.89 0.41
C LEU A 158 -7.93 17.82 0.42
N ASP A 159 -8.13 19.10 0.13
CA ASP A 159 -7.07 20.12 0.26
C ASP A 159 -6.73 20.44 1.72
N SER A 160 -7.72 20.25 2.61
CA SER A 160 -7.61 20.46 4.05
C SER A 160 -8.74 19.72 4.78
N ILE A 161 -8.53 19.41 6.06
CA ILE A 161 -9.58 18.89 6.94
C ILE A 161 -10.65 19.98 7.13
N PRO A 162 -11.93 19.72 6.82
CA PRO A 162 -13.02 20.65 7.06
C PRO A 162 -13.13 21.02 8.55
N VAL A 163 -13.20 22.31 8.87
CA VAL A 163 -13.24 22.79 10.28
C VAL A 163 -14.58 23.40 10.70
N ASN A 164 -15.50 23.60 9.76
CA ASN A 164 -16.82 24.15 10.01
C ASN A 164 -17.89 23.34 9.26
N LEU A 165 -19.16 23.53 9.66
CA LEU A 165 -20.28 22.78 9.07
C LEU A 165 -20.45 23.03 7.57
N GLU A 166 -20.17 24.25 7.09
CA GLU A 166 -20.29 24.60 5.68
C GLU A 166 -19.31 23.80 4.82
N ASP A 167 -18.04 23.72 5.24
CA ASP A 167 -17.00 22.92 4.57
C ASP A 167 -17.31 21.41 4.61
N ILE A 168 -17.84 20.93 5.75
CA ILE A 168 -18.24 19.51 5.89
C ILE A 168 -19.38 19.18 4.92
N PHE A 169 -20.40 20.04 4.81
CA PHE A 169 -21.48 19.84 3.84
C PHE A 169 -21.01 19.98 2.39
N ALA A 170 -20.08 20.89 2.11
CA ALA A 170 -19.55 21.10 0.78
C ALA A 170 -18.69 19.91 0.30
N THR A 171 -17.89 19.33 1.19
CA THR A 171 -17.05 18.15 0.88
C THR A 171 -17.82 16.84 0.97
N GLY A 172 -18.89 16.79 1.75
CA GLY A 172 -19.62 15.56 2.06
C GLY A 172 -18.84 14.58 2.94
N ILE A 173 -17.69 15.00 3.48
CA ILE A 173 -16.81 14.17 4.30
C ILE A 173 -16.81 14.66 5.74
N PHE A 174 -17.14 13.74 6.65
CA PHE A 174 -17.04 13.97 8.08
C PHE A 174 -15.92 13.10 8.65
N ILE A 175 -14.78 13.73 8.96
CA ILE A 175 -13.68 13.08 9.67
C ILE A 175 -14.00 13.18 11.16
N TYR A 176 -14.24 12.04 11.80
CA TYR A 176 -14.54 11.97 13.21
C TYR A 176 -13.56 11.06 13.93
N PHE A 177 -12.89 11.62 14.93
CA PHE A 177 -12.06 10.86 15.85
C PHE A 177 -12.88 10.62 17.13
N ASP A 178 -13.29 9.37 17.36
CA ASP A 178 -14.05 8.96 18.53
C ASP A 178 -13.26 9.23 19.82
N GLU A 179 -13.91 9.82 20.82
CA GLU A 179 -13.33 10.07 22.16
C GLU A 179 -12.90 8.77 22.86
N GLN A 180 -13.46 7.62 22.45
CA GLN A 180 -13.06 6.30 22.94
C GLN A 180 -11.77 5.79 22.28
N THR A 181 -11.47 6.25 21.07
CA THR A 181 -10.25 5.93 20.33
C THR A 181 -9.13 6.85 20.79
N LYS A 182 -8.50 6.52 21.93
CA LYS A 182 -7.39 7.33 22.44
C LYS A 182 -6.13 7.08 21.62
N PHE A 183 -5.65 8.13 20.97
CA PHE A 183 -4.37 8.14 20.31
C PHE A 183 -3.28 8.06 21.38
N GLU A 184 -2.65 6.89 21.53
CA GLU A 184 -1.49 6.79 22.39
C GLU A 184 -0.33 7.60 21.81
N ALA A 185 -0.01 8.71 22.49
CA ALA A 185 1.22 9.44 22.25
C ALA A 185 2.39 8.68 22.90
N GLY A 186 3.46 8.45 22.15
CA GLY A 186 4.68 7.76 22.61
C GLY A 186 4.74 6.27 22.27
N ASN A 187 5.93 5.68 22.47
CA ASN A 187 6.27 4.27 22.19
C ASN A 187 6.05 3.81 20.74
N LEU A 188 6.60 4.54 19.78
CA LEU A 188 6.66 4.11 18.38
C LEU A 188 7.57 2.89 18.22
N ASN A 189 6.99 1.79 17.73
CA ASN A 189 7.72 0.58 17.38
C ASN A 189 8.10 0.59 15.91
N PHE A 190 9.36 0.95 15.62
CA PHE A 190 9.90 0.94 14.27
C PHE A 190 10.19 -0.50 13.83
N GLY A 191 9.52 -0.97 12.78
CA GLY A 191 9.66 -2.35 12.31
C GLY A 191 8.49 -2.78 11.44
N GLN A 192 8.19 -4.08 11.47
CA GLN A 192 7.06 -4.64 10.75
C GLN A 192 5.74 -4.16 11.38
N LEU A 193 4.79 -3.78 10.53
CA LEU A 193 3.42 -3.45 10.95
C LEU A 193 2.68 -4.72 11.46
N PRO A 194 1.73 -4.59 12.39
CA PRO A 194 0.90 -5.69 12.82
C PRO A 194 -0.10 -6.06 11.71
N ASP A 195 -0.38 -7.35 11.57
CA ASP A 195 -1.48 -7.85 10.72
C ASP A 195 -2.80 -7.80 11.49
N TYR A 196 -3.90 -7.40 10.82
CA TYR A 196 -5.27 -7.48 11.35
C TYR A 196 -5.95 -8.76 10.86
N ASN A 197 -6.53 -9.55 11.78
CA ASN A 197 -7.30 -10.74 11.44
C ASN A 197 -8.79 -10.43 11.39
N CYS A 198 -9.36 -10.39 10.19
CA CYS A 198 -10.78 -10.11 10.00
C CYS A 198 -11.74 -11.17 10.54
N GLU A 199 -11.29 -12.41 10.74
CA GLU A 199 -12.15 -13.47 11.28
C GLU A 199 -12.31 -13.33 12.80
N THR A 200 -11.26 -12.88 13.49
CA THR A 200 -11.27 -12.72 14.95
C THR A 200 -11.49 -11.28 15.40
N GLY A 201 -11.26 -10.32 14.50
CA GLY A 201 -11.31 -8.89 14.81
C GLY A 201 -10.11 -8.41 15.63
N GLU A 202 -8.99 -9.15 15.61
CA GLU A 202 -7.83 -8.92 16.48
C GLU A 202 -6.57 -8.55 15.68
N TRP A 203 -5.74 -7.67 16.25
CA TRP A 203 -4.40 -7.42 15.75
C TRP A 203 -3.43 -8.48 16.24
N SER A 204 -2.45 -8.83 15.40
CA SER A 204 -1.36 -9.73 15.78
C SER A 204 -0.50 -9.21 16.95
N LYS A 205 -0.45 -7.89 17.16
CA LYS A 205 0.24 -7.19 18.25
C LYS A 205 -0.43 -5.85 18.52
N GLU A 206 -0.47 -5.40 19.76
CA GLU A 206 -1.01 -4.10 20.16
C GLU A 206 0.05 -3.00 20.22
N GLY A 207 -0.33 -1.76 19.90
CA GLY A 207 0.46 -0.55 20.05
C GLY A 207 0.56 0.31 18.79
N CYS A 208 1.54 1.23 18.79
CA CYS A 208 1.87 2.09 17.65
C CYS A 208 3.09 1.53 16.90
N PHE A 209 2.93 1.25 15.61
CA PHE A 209 3.98 0.69 14.77
C PHE A 209 4.28 1.61 13.60
N VAL A 210 5.55 1.66 13.19
CA VAL A 210 6.03 2.52 12.12
C VAL A 210 6.86 1.69 11.15
N GLN A 211 6.51 1.73 9.87
CA GLN A 211 7.25 1.07 8.82
C GLN A 211 7.44 2.00 7.62
N GLY A 212 8.54 1.83 6.89
CA GLY A 212 8.63 2.40 5.55
C GLY A 212 7.56 1.80 4.64
N VAL A 213 6.97 2.58 3.74
CA VAL A 213 6.00 2.09 2.74
C VAL A 213 6.66 1.83 1.39
N ARG A 214 6.14 0.84 0.66
CA ARG A 214 6.54 0.63 -0.73
C ARG A 214 5.85 1.72 -1.54
N SER A 215 6.46 2.15 -2.64
CA SER A 215 5.96 3.25 -3.47
C SER A 215 4.54 3.07 -4.06
N PHE A 216 3.85 1.95 -3.77
CA PHE A 216 2.56 1.54 -4.35
C PHE A 216 1.65 0.74 -3.40
N SER A 217 1.88 0.76 -2.08
CA SER A 217 1.35 -0.32 -1.21
C SER A 217 -0.10 -0.21 -0.69
N ARG A 218 -0.86 0.88 -0.91
CA ARG A 218 -2.27 0.90 -0.43
C ARG A 218 -3.18 1.90 -1.12
N ILE A 219 -2.74 3.11 -1.43
CA ILE A 219 -3.63 4.10 -2.04
C ILE A 219 -4.02 3.68 -3.45
N SER A 220 -3.07 3.21 -4.26
CA SER A 220 -3.37 2.63 -5.58
C SER A 220 -4.04 1.26 -5.52
N ARG A 221 -4.06 0.54 -4.39
CA ARG A 221 -4.96 -0.62 -4.24
C ARG A 221 -6.42 -0.20 -4.20
N TRP A 222 -6.69 1.00 -3.68
CA TRP A 222 -8.02 1.60 -3.68
C TRP A 222 -8.50 2.01 -5.07
N GLU A 223 -7.60 2.06 -6.07
CA GLU A 223 -7.93 2.21 -7.49
C GLU A 223 -8.95 1.16 -7.96
N TYR A 224 -8.94 -0.05 -7.39
CA TYR A 224 -9.89 -1.09 -7.77
C TYR A 224 -11.31 -0.82 -7.26
N SER A 225 -11.45 -0.29 -6.05
CA SER A 225 -12.75 0.18 -5.56
C SER A 225 -13.23 1.41 -6.34
N LEU A 226 -12.32 2.21 -6.89
CA LEU A 226 -12.65 3.35 -7.75
C LEU A 226 -13.12 2.95 -9.15
N MET A 227 -12.58 1.87 -9.73
CA MET A 227 -12.99 1.35 -11.04
C MET A 227 -14.37 0.69 -11.05
N GLU A 228 -14.92 0.34 -9.88
CA GLU A 228 -16.31 -0.14 -9.75
C GLU A 228 -17.35 0.99 -9.84
N TYR A 229 -16.94 2.25 -9.68
CA TYR A 229 -17.80 3.42 -9.85
C TYR A 229 -17.48 4.11 -11.18
N ASP A 230 -18.48 4.28 -12.05
CA ASP A 230 -18.37 4.85 -13.40
C ASP A 230 -17.82 6.30 -13.47
N ASP A 231 -17.55 6.96 -12.33
CA ASP A 231 -17.32 8.39 -12.21
C ASP A 231 -15.85 8.82 -12.06
N TRP A 232 -14.87 7.91 -12.07
CA TRP A 232 -13.45 8.28 -11.92
C TRP A 232 -12.68 8.28 -13.25
N ASP A 233 -12.07 9.43 -13.57
CA ASP A 233 -11.28 9.63 -14.78
C ASP A 233 -9.78 9.37 -14.56
N ASP A 234 -9.05 9.07 -15.65
CA ASP A 234 -7.61 8.74 -15.63
C ASP A 234 -6.75 9.78 -14.89
N ASN A 235 -7.14 11.07 -14.91
CA ASN A 235 -6.42 12.14 -14.22
C ASN A 235 -6.52 12.00 -12.69
N SER A 236 -7.69 11.60 -12.19
CA SER A 236 -7.93 11.42 -10.76
C SER A 236 -7.12 10.23 -10.22
N VAL A 237 -7.05 9.15 -10.99
CA VAL A 237 -6.16 8.01 -10.72
C VAL A 237 -4.69 8.41 -10.76
N GLN A 238 -4.28 9.22 -11.75
CA GLN A 238 -2.89 9.69 -11.84
C GLN A 238 -2.49 10.54 -10.63
N LYS A 239 -3.33 11.49 -10.21
CA LYS A 239 -3.07 12.33 -9.03
C LYS A 239 -2.93 11.52 -7.75
N LEU A 240 -3.79 10.52 -7.59
CA LEU A 240 -3.74 9.60 -6.46
C LEU A 240 -2.42 8.82 -6.43
N ARG A 241 -1.96 8.31 -7.57
CA ARG A 241 -0.66 7.64 -7.69
C ARG A 241 0.51 8.58 -7.45
N GLU A 242 0.43 9.81 -7.93
CA GLU A 242 1.45 10.85 -7.67
C GLU A 242 1.54 11.15 -6.17
N ALA A 243 0.40 11.26 -5.47
CA ALA A 243 0.37 11.43 -4.03
C ALA A 243 0.95 10.21 -3.30
N GLU A 244 0.57 8.99 -3.69
CA GLU A 244 1.10 7.76 -3.09
C GLU A 244 2.62 7.64 -3.23
N SER A 245 3.17 8.05 -4.38
CA SER A 245 4.60 7.98 -4.64
C SER A 245 5.46 8.80 -3.68
N LYS A 246 4.85 9.76 -2.97
CA LYS A 246 5.50 10.64 -2.00
C LYS A 246 5.48 10.07 -0.58
N ILE A 247 4.69 9.03 -0.34
CA ILE A 247 4.57 8.41 0.97
C ILE A 247 5.83 7.60 1.22
N ILE A 248 6.43 7.79 2.39
CA ILE A 248 7.65 7.11 2.78
C ILE A 248 7.51 6.34 4.09
N ILE A 249 6.54 6.69 4.93
CA ILE A 249 6.27 6.03 6.20
C ILE A 249 4.78 5.78 6.36
N ARG A 250 4.43 4.64 6.94
CA ARG A 250 3.11 4.32 7.49
C ARG A 250 3.20 4.13 8.98
N THR A 251 2.15 4.55 9.66
CA THR A 251 1.91 4.23 11.06
C THR A 251 0.60 3.49 11.22
N ILE A 252 0.61 2.40 11.97
CA ILE A 252 -0.60 1.73 12.46
C ILE A 252 -0.68 1.94 13.96
N ASN A 253 -1.81 2.48 14.43
CA ASN A 253 -2.21 2.37 15.81
C ASN A 253 -3.35 1.36 15.89
N THR A 254 -3.11 0.27 16.62
CA THR A 254 -4.07 -0.83 16.73
C THR A 254 -5.38 -0.44 17.43
N GLN A 255 -5.45 0.75 18.03
CA GLN A 255 -6.66 1.28 18.64
C GLN A 255 -7.65 1.90 17.63
N GLY A 256 -7.31 2.00 16.34
CA GLY A 256 -8.33 2.19 15.31
C GLY A 256 -8.03 3.15 14.18
N PHE A 257 -6.76 3.42 13.84
CA PHE A 257 -6.47 4.22 12.65
C PHE A 257 -5.07 3.94 12.10
N GLU A 258 -4.92 4.31 10.83
CA GLU A 258 -3.63 4.35 10.17
C GLU A 258 -3.36 5.70 9.53
N ILE A 259 -2.10 6.08 9.47
CA ILE A 259 -1.66 7.33 8.86
C ILE A 259 -0.46 7.07 7.98
N ASP A 260 -0.54 7.56 6.76
CA ASP A 260 0.55 7.58 5.80
C ASP A 260 1.18 8.97 5.76
N PHE A 261 2.51 9.00 5.74
CA PHE A 261 3.31 10.20 5.84
C PHE A 261 4.22 10.38 4.63
N ALA A 262 4.23 11.60 4.11
CA ALA A 262 5.21 12.11 3.17
C ALA A 262 6.19 13.06 3.88
N TYR A 263 7.41 13.14 3.35
CA TYR A 263 8.39 14.15 3.76
C TYR A 263 8.78 15.00 2.57
N GLU A 264 8.32 16.25 2.57
CA GLU A 264 8.50 17.19 1.47
C GLU A 264 9.04 18.51 2.01
N ASN A 265 10.00 19.11 1.31
CA ASN A 265 10.56 20.42 1.68
C ASN A 265 11.07 20.52 3.13
N GLY A 266 11.61 19.41 3.67
CA GLY A 266 12.14 19.37 5.03
C GLY A 266 11.07 19.29 6.13
N LYS A 267 9.83 18.93 5.77
CA LYS A 267 8.72 18.82 6.72
C LYS A 267 7.91 17.55 6.49
N TRP A 268 7.43 16.97 7.59
CA TRP A 268 6.49 15.86 7.60
C TRP A 268 5.07 16.34 7.34
N TYR A 269 4.38 15.63 6.44
CA TYR A 269 2.99 15.86 6.11
C TYR A 269 2.21 14.54 6.19
N ILE A 270 0.96 14.64 6.62
CA ILE A 270 -0.01 13.58 6.46
C ILE A 270 -0.39 13.53 4.98
N ALA A 271 -0.18 12.37 4.36
CA ALA A 271 -0.51 12.13 2.97
C ALA A 271 -1.81 11.35 2.83
N ALA A 272 -2.09 10.43 3.76
CA ALA A 272 -3.40 9.80 3.85
C ALA A 272 -3.78 9.38 5.27
N PHE A 273 -5.09 9.35 5.52
CA PHE A 273 -5.71 8.71 6.67
C PHE A 273 -6.47 7.47 6.22
N ASP A 274 -6.25 6.35 6.91
CA ASP A 274 -7.14 5.21 6.86
C ASP A 274 -8.01 5.21 8.12
N LEU A 275 -9.27 5.60 7.95
CA LEU A 275 -10.30 5.57 8.99
C LEU A 275 -11.20 4.34 8.85
N ALA A 276 -10.98 3.51 7.83
CA ALA A 276 -11.79 2.35 7.59
C ALA A 276 -11.20 1.15 8.35
N THR A 277 -12.07 0.34 8.95
CA THR A 277 -11.65 -0.94 9.52
C THR A 277 -11.33 -1.88 8.36
N ASP A 278 -10.19 -2.57 8.42
CA ASP A 278 -9.62 -3.40 7.33
C ASP A 278 -10.47 -4.60 6.88
N CYS A 279 -11.71 -4.73 7.36
CA CYS A 279 -12.55 -5.91 7.19
C CYS A 279 -13.92 -5.58 6.61
N ASN A 280 -13.93 -4.92 5.45
CA ASN A 280 -15.10 -4.93 4.59
C ASN A 280 -14.75 -5.73 3.33
N GLN A 281 -15.10 -7.02 3.32
CA GLN A 281 -15.17 -7.81 2.08
C GLN A 281 -16.39 -7.38 1.26
#